data_AF-A0A7C2HZ10-F1
#
_entry.id   AF-A0A7C2HZ10-F1
#
_cell.length_a   1.000
_cell.length_b   1.000
_cell.length_c   1.000
_cell.angle_alpha   90.00
_cell.angle_beta   90.00
_cell.angle_gamma   90.00
#
_symmetry.space_group_name_H-M   'P 1'
#
loop_
_entity.id
_entity.type
_entity.pdbx_description
1 polymer ?
#
loop_
_entity_poly.entity_id
_entity_poly.type
_entity_poly.pdbx_seq_one_letter_code
_entity_poly.pdbx_strand_id
1 'polypeptide(L)'
;MTELSAFLKDRFRRSHRTLLAMVEGLTEEQFAWRPTPSAHNIAFQAWHLARTADDIQATLRAASPSARAALGAGEQLWFTEGLARRWGLNSA
;
A
#
# COMPACT_ATOMS: atom_id res chain seq x y z
N MET A 1 5.88 -2.70 25.67
CA MET A 1 6.19 -2.45 24.24
C MET A 1 5.45 -3.40 23.29
N THR A 2 5.12 -4.62 23.70
CA THR A 2 4.36 -5.61 22.90
C THR A 2 2.94 -5.17 22.56
N GLU A 3 2.21 -4.58 23.50
CA GLU A 3 0.81 -4.12 23.30
C GLU A 3 0.70 -3.04 22.20
N LEU A 4 1.57 -2.03 22.22
CA LEU A 4 1.58 -0.98 21.19
C LEU A 4 1.88 -1.56 19.80
N SER A 5 2.85 -2.48 19.71
CA SER A 5 3.17 -3.16 18.44
C SER A 5 2.00 -3.99 17.93
N ALA A 6 1.31 -4.72 18.81
CA ALA A 6 0.14 -5.50 18.47
C ALA A 6 -1.01 -4.61 17.97
N PHE A 7 -1.28 -3.50 18.68
CA PHE A 7 -2.27 -2.51 18.29
C PHE A 7 -1.99 -1.92 16.90
N LEU A 8 -0.75 -1.47 16.64
CA LEU A 8 -0.37 -0.92 15.35
C LEU A 8 -0.53 -1.95 14.23
N LYS A 9 -0.08 -3.19 14.45
CA LYS A 9 -0.26 -4.30 13.48
C LYS A 9 -1.73 -4.56 13.18
N ASP A 10 -2.59 -4.58 14.20
CA ASP A 10 -4.03 -4.76 14.01
C ASP A 10 -4.65 -3.59 13.24
N ARG A 11 -4.27 -2.34 13.58
CA ARG A 11 -4.78 -1.15 12.89
C ARG A 11 -4.42 -1.14 11.40
N PHE A 12 -3.19 -1.51 11.05
CA PHE A 12 -2.74 -1.65 9.65
C PHE A 12 -3.51 -2.75 8.92
N ARG A 13 -3.67 -3.93 9.54
CA ARG A 13 -4.44 -5.04 8.96
C ARG A 13 -5.92 -4.68 8.75
N ARG A 14 -6.53 -3.94 9.69
CA ARG A 14 -7.88 -3.42 9.53
C ARG A 14 -7.99 -2.44 8.37
N SER A 15 -7.09 -1.46 8.26
CA SER A 15 -7.08 -0.54 7.12
C SER A 15 -7.00 -1.28 5.79
N HIS A 16 -6.12 -2.28 5.69
CA HIS A 16 -5.98 -3.10 4.49
C HIS A 16 -7.29 -3.84 4.15
N ARG A 17 -7.89 -4.53 5.12
CA ARG A 17 -9.18 -5.23 4.90
C ARG A 17 -10.31 -4.28 4.53
N THR A 18 -10.38 -3.11 5.18
CA THR A 18 -11.38 -2.09 4.88
C THR A 18 -11.22 -1.57 3.45
N LEU A 19 -9.99 -1.28 3.01
CA LEU A 19 -9.73 -0.85 1.64
C LEU A 19 -10.20 -1.91 0.63
N LEU A 20 -9.81 -3.18 0.82
CA LEU A 20 -10.23 -4.27 -0.06
C LEU A 20 -11.76 -4.39 -0.10
N ALA A 21 -12.42 -4.39 1.06
CA ALA A 21 -13.88 -4.47 1.13
C ALA A 21 -14.59 -3.27 0.48
N MET A 22 -13.99 -2.08 0.50
CA MET A 22 -14.54 -0.88 -0.13
C MET A 22 -14.46 -0.91 -1.66
N VAL A 23 -13.47 -1.60 -2.22
CA VAL A 23 -13.24 -1.64 -3.67
C VAL A 23 -13.72 -2.94 -4.31
N GLU A 24 -14.11 -3.93 -3.50
CA GLU A 24 -14.64 -5.21 -3.95
C GLU A 24 -15.92 -5.01 -4.79
N GLY A 25 -15.94 -5.59 -5.99
CA GLY A 25 -17.09 -5.53 -6.90
C GLY A 25 -17.32 -4.19 -7.61
N LEU A 26 -16.43 -3.20 -7.45
CA LEU A 26 -16.51 -1.97 -8.24
C LEU A 26 -16.20 -2.23 -9.72
N THR A 27 -16.96 -1.61 -10.61
CA THR A 27 -16.68 -1.59 -12.05
C THR A 27 -15.55 -0.61 -12.39
N GLU A 28 -15.00 -0.69 -13.59
CA GLU A 28 -13.98 0.25 -14.07
C GLU A 28 -14.48 1.71 -14.06
N GLU A 29 -15.74 1.95 -14.43
CA GLU A 29 -16.34 3.29 -14.41
C GLU A 29 -16.45 3.83 -12.99
N GLN A 30 -16.80 2.96 -12.02
CA GLN A 30 -16.85 3.33 -10.61
C GLN A 30 -15.45 3.62 -10.08
N PHE A 31 -14.44 2.83 -10.46
CA PHE A 31 -13.04 3.12 -10.16
C PHE A 31 -12.57 4.46 -10.74
N ALA A 32 -13.09 4.85 -11.90
CA ALA A 32 -12.78 6.13 -12.56
C ALA A 32 -13.53 7.34 -11.96
N TRP A 33 -14.55 7.12 -11.11
CA TRP A 33 -15.31 8.19 -10.47
C TRP A 33 -14.44 9.08 -9.57
N ARG A 34 -14.73 10.38 -9.59
CA ARG A 34 -14.11 11.39 -8.73
C ARG A 34 -15.16 12.44 -8.30
N PRO A 35 -15.07 12.98 -7.07
CA PRO A 35 -16.05 13.94 -6.56
C PRO A 35 -15.95 15.33 -7.21
N THR A 36 -14.76 15.71 -7.69
CA THR A 36 -14.50 16.98 -8.39
C THR A 36 -13.47 16.75 -9.51
N PRO A 37 -13.38 17.62 -10.53
CA PRO A 37 -12.38 17.47 -11.59
C PRO A 37 -10.92 17.43 -11.10
N SER A 38 -10.63 18.12 -9.99
CA SER A 38 -9.31 18.19 -9.37
C SER A 38 -9.00 17.04 -8.39
N ALA A 39 -10.01 16.28 -7.97
CA ALA A 39 -9.79 15.14 -7.09
C ALA A 39 -9.27 13.92 -7.86
N HIS A 40 -8.42 13.14 -7.20
CA HIS A 40 -8.06 11.81 -7.69
C HIS A 40 -9.28 10.89 -7.67
N ASN A 41 -9.32 9.95 -8.62
CA ASN A 41 -10.36 8.92 -8.67
C ASN A 41 -10.09 7.78 -7.68
N ILE A 42 -11.07 6.90 -7.51
CA ILE A 42 -10.98 5.77 -6.56
C ILE A 42 -9.79 4.86 -6.89
N ALA A 43 -9.55 4.55 -8.18
CA ALA A 43 -8.43 3.73 -8.61
C ALA A 43 -7.08 4.30 -8.17
N PHE A 44 -6.86 5.60 -8.39
CA PHE A 44 -5.63 6.27 -7.97
C PHE A 44 -5.47 6.24 -6.45
N GLN A 45 -6.54 6.47 -5.69
CA GLN A 45 -6.48 6.45 -4.23
C GLN A 45 -6.14 5.05 -3.69
N ALA A 46 -6.74 4.00 -4.26
CA ALA A 46 -6.43 2.61 -3.89
C ALA A 46 -4.97 2.26 -4.23
N TRP A 47 -4.50 2.62 -5.42
CA TRP A 47 -3.11 2.46 -5.83
C TRP A 47 -2.15 3.24 -4.91
N HIS A 48 -2.47 4.49 -4.59
CA HIS A 48 -1.63 5.36 -3.76
C HIS A 48 -1.52 4.83 -2.33
N LEU A 49 -2.61 4.32 -1.76
CA LEU A 49 -2.61 3.67 -0.45
C LEU A 49 -1.72 2.42 -0.46
N ALA A 50 -1.84 1.57 -1.49
CA ALA A 50 -1.01 0.38 -1.63
C ALA A 50 0.48 0.72 -1.78
N ARG A 51 0.81 1.73 -2.61
CA ARG A 51 2.18 2.22 -2.78
C ARG A 51 2.78 2.78 -1.49
N THR A 52 2.00 3.59 -0.78
CA THR A 52 2.43 4.14 0.52
C THR A 52 2.63 3.03 1.56
N ALA A 53 1.75 2.04 1.61
CA ALA A 53 1.89 0.91 2.51
C ALA A 53 3.13 0.06 2.22
N ASP A 54 3.46 -0.14 0.94
CA ASP A 54 4.65 -0.85 0.49
C ASP A 54 5.95 -0.10 0.87
N ASP A 55 6.00 1.20 0.60
CA ASP A 55 7.11 2.09 0.95
C ASP A 55 7.36 2.17 2.47
N ILE A 56 6.30 2.36 3.26
CA ILE A 56 6.39 2.39 4.72
C ILE A 56 6.90 1.06 5.27
N GLN A 57 6.44 -0.07 4.74
CA GLN A 57 6.90 -1.38 5.19
C GLN A 57 8.38 -1.60 4.91
N ALA A 58 8.86 -1.25 3.72
CA ALA A 58 10.29 -1.31 3.39
C ALA A 58 11.11 -0.38 4.30
N THR A 59 10.63 0.85 4.51
CA THR A 59 11.29 1.85 5.38
C THR A 59 11.38 1.37 6.83
N LEU A 60 10.29 0.83 7.39
CA LEU A 60 10.27 0.31 8.77
C LEU A 60 11.22 -0.87 8.96
N ARG A 61 11.34 -1.75 7.97
CA ARG A 61 12.31 -2.87 8.00
C ARG A 61 13.75 -2.38 7.98
N ALA A 62 14.02 -1.25 7.31
CA ALA A 62 15.34 -0.67 7.19
C ALA A 62 15.69 0.33 8.31
N ALA A 63 14.72 0.73 9.14
CA ALA A 63 14.88 1.81 10.11
C ALA A 63 15.97 1.56 11.18
N SER A 64 16.22 0.30 11.55
CA SER A 64 17.32 -0.08 12.46
C SER A 64 17.68 -1.56 12.33
N PRO A 65 18.86 -1.99 12.82
CA PRO A 65 19.21 -3.42 12.88
C PRO A 65 18.20 -4.25 13.67
N SER A 66 17.66 -3.70 14.77
CA SER A 66 16.64 -4.39 15.58
C SER A 66 15.30 -4.50 14.86
N ALA A 67 14.89 -3.46 14.12
CA ALA A 67 13.70 -3.50 13.29
C ALA A 67 13.84 -4.53 12.16
N ARG A 68 15.00 -4.56 11.49
CA ARG A 68 15.33 -5.58 10.48
C ARG A 68 15.26 -6.99 11.05
N ALA A 69 15.81 -7.23 12.24
CA ALA A 69 15.74 -8.53 12.90
C ALA A 69 14.30 -8.93 13.28
N ALA A 70 13.49 -7.98 13.75
CA ALA A 70 12.13 -8.25 14.22
C ALA A 70 11.09 -8.40 13.09
N LEU A 71 11.25 -7.66 11.98
CA LEU A 71 10.30 -7.62 10.88
C LEU A 71 10.75 -8.46 9.68
N GLY A 72 12.04 -8.76 9.57
CA GLY A 72 12.67 -9.37 8.40
C GLY A 72 13.15 -8.32 7.39
N ALA A 73 14.25 -8.62 6.68
CA ALA A 73 14.71 -7.81 5.56
C ALA A 73 13.71 -7.86 4.39
N GLY A 74 13.64 -6.79 3.62
CA GLY A 74 12.78 -6.71 2.44
C GLY A 74 12.77 -5.31 1.86
N GLU A 75 12.63 -5.24 0.54
CA GLU A 75 12.43 -4.01 -0.22
C GLU A 75 10.96 -3.85 -0.60
N GLN A 76 10.63 -2.76 -1.29
CA GLN A 76 9.29 -2.53 -1.81
C GLN A 76 8.94 -3.58 -2.87
N LEU A 77 7.74 -4.16 -2.78
CA LEU A 77 7.16 -5.04 -3.79
C LEU A 77 7.13 -4.39 -5.17
N TRP A 78 6.96 -3.06 -5.20
CA TRP A 78 7.08 -2.26 -6.42
C TRP A 78 8.33 -2.60 -7.25
N PHE A 79 9.48 -2.76 -6.58
CA PHE A 79 10.75 -3.09 -7.22
C PHE A 79 10.92 -4.59 -7.39
N THR A 80 10.70 -5.37 -6.33
CA THR A 80 10.98 -6.82 -6.36
C THR A 80 10.06 -7.59 -7.31
N GLU A 81 8.83 -7.13 -7.51
CA GLU A 81 7.90 -7.70 -8.49
C GLU A 81 7.90 -6.97 -9.84
N GLY A 82 8.69 -5.89 -9.99
CA GLY A 82 8.74 -5.08 -11.20
C GLY A 82 7.37 -4.56 -11.63
N LEU A 83 6.56 -4.07 -10.68
CA LEU A 83 5.17 -3.67 -10.91
C LEU A 83 5.04 -2.56 -11.94
N ALA A 84 5.96 -1.59 -11.93
CA ALA A 84 5.98 -0.51 -12.92
C ALA A 84 6.06 -1.06 -14.36
N ARG A 85 6.94 -2.03 -14.61
CA ARG A 85 7.05 -2.72 -15.91
C ARG A 85 5.79 -3.53 -16.22
N ARG A 86 5.29 -4.31 -15.26
CA ARG A 86 4.09 -5.14 -15.43
C ARG A 86 2.85 -4.31 -15.80
N TRP A 87 2.80 -3.06 -15.33
CA TRP A 87 1.70 -2.14 -15.59
C TRP A 87 2.00 -1.11 -16.69
N GLY A 88 3.13 -1.23 -17.39
CA GLY A 88 3.49 -0.31 -18.49
C GLY A 88 3.77 1.14 -18.05
N LEU A 89 4.18 1.34 -16.79
CA LEU A 89 4.44 2.65 -16.18
C LEU A 89 5.92 3.07 -16.25
N ASN A 90 6.80 2.21 -16.76
CA ASN A 90 8.16 2.63 -17.05
C ASN A 90 8.12 3.58 -18.25
N SER A 91 8.75 4.75 -18.13
CA SER A 91 8.99 5.64 -19.25
C SER A 91 9.67 4.88 -20.39
N ALA A 92 9.27 5.19 -21.62
CA ALA A 92 9.99 4.79 -22.84
C ALA A 92 11.43 5.33 -22.83
#